data_AF-A0A5C3QYM3-F1
#
_entry.id   AF-A0A5C3QYM3-F1
#
_cell.length_a   1.000
_cell.length_b   1.000
_cell.length_c   1.000
_cell.angle_alpha   90.00
_cell.angle_beta   90.00
_cell.angle_gamma   90.00
#
_symmetry.space_group_name_H-M   'P 1'
#
loop_
_entity.id
_entity.type
_entity.pdbx_description
1 polymer ?
#
loop_
_entity_poly.entity_id
_entity_poly.type
_entity_poly.pdbx_seq_one_letter_code
_entity_poly.pdbx_strand_id
1 'polypeptide(L)'
;MLSRLISRLRLGPSQYKTSKFNVGLDPAVPPLYQRLPSWWARYAWTLIACDVFMAGSAMEMTWNHWTTLVTDDPLPSSSSSTEPAPPTTHYGLRPTWQRAGLCFVHLTIGTGVGVFVALAQSRHIRLLTIVPPPVKDAIAGKAARAAIKNSAKAKLQNASRSKILPAFEPHTAGGAHVFIQTASNWRTNGLSFPLSACTLRAGRDASEMTLRVNGERAHWFIPLDGAFLRGGKPAIVKGSNERSGDSLAVRSVRDAVVKEWTKWGGKKIGVWGHTGVKEREVDPRWRSGPVAQGGR
;
A
#
# COMPACT_ATOMS: atom_id res chain seq x y z
N MET A 1 0.44 -16.18 13.97
CA MET A 1 0.87 -14.96 14.71
C MET A 1 1.15 -13.76 13.81
N LEU A 2 1.81 -13.91 12.65
CA LEU A 2 2.21 -12.79 11.78
C LEU A 2 1.06 -11.85 11.33
N SER A 3 -0.13 -12.38 11.01
CA SER A 3 -1.28 -11.54 10.62
C SER A 3 -1.80 -10.63 11.76
N ARG A 4 -1.63 -11.07 13.02
CA ARG A 4 -1.92 -10.25 14.21
C ARG A 4 -0.88 -9.14 14.39
N LEU A 5 0.37 -9.38 14.02
CA LEU A 5 1.43 -8.37 14.04
C LEU A 5 1.20 -7.31 12.96
N ILE A 6 0.87 -7.75 11.73
CA ILE A 6 0.59 -6.84 10.60
C ILE A 6 -0.65 -5.98 10.86
N SER A 7 -1.69 -6.53 11.50
CA SER A 7 -2.86 -5.75 11.90
C SER A 7 -2.56 -4.72 13.00
N ARG A 8 -1.53 -4.95 13.84
CA ARG A 8 -1.03 -3.96 14.81
C ARG A 8 -0.11 -2.91 14.21
N LEU A 9 0.65 -3.27 13.17
CA LEU A 9 1.49 -2.34 12.40
C LEU A 9 0.68 -1.43 11.46
N ARG A 10 -0.61 -1.73 11.23
CA ARG A 10 -1.53 -0.73 10.67
C ARG A 10 -1.70 0.37 11.71
N LEU A 11 -1.10 1.51 11.39
CA LEU A 11 -1.02 2.71 12.20
C LEU A 11 -2.43 3.19 12.64
N GLY A 12 -2.88 2.73 13.81
CA GLY A 12 -4.09 3.17 14.49
C GLY A 12 -5.24 2.15 14.45
N PRO A 13 -6.13 2.18 15.46
CA PRO A 13 -7.36 1.40 15.43
C PRO A 13 -8.16 1.82 14.20
N SER A 14 -8.28 0.91 13.24
CA SER A 14 -9.20 1.08 12.12
C SER A 14 -10.60 1.22 12.70
N GLN A 15 -11.24 2.35 12.44
CA GLN A 15 -12.63 2.61 12.85
C GLN A 15 -13.59 1.64 12.13
N TYR A 16 -13.14 1.05 11.02
CA TYR A 16 -13.89 0.06 10.27
C TYR A 16 -13.47 -1.34 10.70
N LYS A 17 -14.38 -2.05 11.37
CA LYS A 17 -14.18 -3.47 11.65
C LYS A 17 -13.97 -4.15 10.29
N THR A 18 -12.79 -4.75 10.09
CA THR A 18 -12.52 -5.61 8.93
C THR A 18 -13.40 -6.85 9.08
N SER A 19 -14.67 -6.72 8.75
CA SER A 19 -15.54 -7.86 8.61
C SER A 19 -14.93 -8.67 7.49
N LYS A 20 -14.67 -9.96 7.76
CA LYS A 20 -14.48 -10.97 6.71
C LYS A 20 -15.83 -11.13 6.04
N PHE A 21 -16.24 -10.10 5.32
CA PHE A 21 -17.40 -10.16 4.49
C PHE A 21 -16.96 -11.08 3.35
N ASN A 22 -17.43 -12.32 3.40
CA ASN A 22 -17.71 -13.05 2.18
C ASN A 22 -18.82 -12.24 1.51
N VAL A 23 -18.44 -11.11 0.90
CA VAL A 23 -19.31 -10.46 -0.06
C VAL A 23 -19.59 -11.61 -1.02
N GLY A 24 -20.84 -12.07 -1.04
CA GLY A 24 -21.35 -12.96 -2.06
C GLY A 24 -21.29 -12.20 -3.37
N LEU A 25 -20.06 -11.93 -3.82
CA LEU A 25 -19.76 -11.49 -5.15
C LEU A 25 -20.30 -12.62 -5.99
N ASP A 26 -21.48 -12.35 -6.54
CA ASP A 26 -22.08 -13.22 -7.51
C ASP A 26 -21.00 -13.48 -8.56
N PRO A 27 -20.53 -14.74 -8.71
CA PRO A 27 -19.50 -15.05 -9.68
C PRO A 27 -19.93 -14.68 -11.10
N ALA A 28 -21.23 -14.49 -11.34
CA ALA A 28 -21.77 -14.01 -12.60
C ALA A 28 -21.51 -12.52 -12.85
N VAL A 29 -21.31 -11.70 -11.81
CA VAL A 29 -21.09 -10.25 -11.96
C VAL A 29 -19.59 -9.96 -11.89
N PRO A 30 -18.96 -9.63 -13.03
CA PRO A 30 -17.53 -9.35 -13.03
C PRO A 30 -17.22 -8.06 -12.26
N PRO A 31 -16.07 -8.00 -11.57
CA PRO A 31 -15.68 -6.83 -10.81
C PRO A 31 -15.54 -5.59 -11.71
N LEU A 32 -15.86 -4.41 -11.16
CA LEU A 32 -15.74 -3.14 -11.89
C LEU A 32 -14.31 -2.94 -12.42
N TYR A 33 -13.33 -3.22 -11.56
CA TYR A 33 -11.91 -3.15 -11.89
C TYR A 33 -11.22 -4.41 -11.37
N GLN A 34 -10.40 -5.01 -12.21
CA GLN A 34 -9.51 -6.10 -11.85
C GLN A 34 -8.15 -5.86 -12.48
N ARG A 35 -7.07 -6.18 -11.77
CA ARG A 35 -5.72 -6.17 -12.31
C ARG A 35 -4.95 -7.34 -11.73
N LEU A 36 -4.11 -7.91 -12.58
CA LEU A 36 -3.10 -8.86 -12.17
C LEU A 36 -2.04 -8.16 -11.32
N PRO A 37 -1.74 -8.62 -10.08
CA PRO A 37 -0.71 -7.99 -9.26
C PRO A 37 0.61 -7.88 -10.03
N SER A 38 1.35 -6.79 -9.82
CA SER A 38 2.70 -6.63 -10.35
C SER A 38 3.57 -7.81 -9.92
N TRP A 39 4.57 -8.15 -10.73
CA TRP A 39 5.41 -9.32 -10.48
C TRP A 39 6.04 -9.30 -9.08
N TRP A 40 6.58 -8.15 -8.63
CA TRP A 40 7.17 -8.00 -7.30
C TRP A 40 6.16 -8.25 -6.18
N ALA A 41 4.89 -7.88 -6.37
CA ALA A 41 3.85 -8.06 -5.37
C ALA A 41 3.38 -9.51 -5.28
N ARG A 42 3.42 -10.26 -6.41
CA ARG A 42 3.17 -11.71 -6.41
C ARG A 42 4.22 -12.47 -5.64
N TYR A 43 5.48 -12.07 -5.80
CA TYR A 43 6.64 -12.70 -5.16
C TYR A 43 7.08 -11.98 -3.89
N ALA A 44 6.24 -11.13 -3.30
CA ALA A 44 6.62 -10.31 -2.13
C ALA A 44 7.14 -11.16 -0.97
N TRP A 45 6.50 -12.31 -0.68
CA TRP A 45 6.95 -13.22 0.37
C TRP A 45 8.29 -13.89 0.04
N THR A 46 8.53 -14.22 -1.24
CA THR A 46 9.82 -14.74 -1.71
C THR A 46 10.90 -13.68 -1.58
N LEU A 47 10.62 -12.42 -1.93
CA LEU A 47 11.54 -11.30 -1.76
C LEU A 47 11.86 -11.05 -0.29
N ILE A 48 10.86 -11.12 0.60
CA ILE A 48 11.07 -11.00 2.06
C ILE A 48 11.92 -12.17 2.58
N ALA A 49 11.67 -13.40 2.13
CA ALA A 49 12.47 -14.55 2.54
C ALA A 49 13.93 -14.43 2.06
N CYS A 50 14.12 -13.96 0.82
CA CYS A 50 15.44 -13.69 0.25
C CYS A 50 16.18 -12.60 1.05
N ASP A 51 15.49 -11.51 1.41
CA ASP A 51 16.04 -10.43 2.23
C ASP A 51 16.48 -10.93 3.62
N VAL A 52 15.65 -11.73 4.30
CA VAL A 52 16.00 -12.35 5.59
C VAL A 52 17.22 -13.25 5.46
N PHE A 53 17.30 -14.06 4.40
CA PHE A 53 18.45 -14.92 4.13
C PHE A 53 19.73 -14.11 3.92
N MET A 54 19.68 -13.10 3.05
CA MET A 54 20.82 -12.23 2.75
C MET A 54 21.29 -11.45 3.99
N ALA A 55 20.36 -10.93 4.79
CA ALA A 55 20.69 -10.26 6.05
C ALA A 55 21.35 -11.23 7.04
N GLY A 56 20.85 -12.47 7.14
CA GLY A 56 21.45 -13.51 7.97
C GLY A 56 22.88 -13.86 7.55
N SER A 57 23.12 -14.07 6.25
CA SER A 57 24.47 -14.35 5.73
C SER A 57 25.43 -13.18 5.96
N ALA A 58 24.97 -11.94 5.78
CA ALA A 58 25.79 -10.76 6.06
C ALA A 58 26.17 -10.64 7.55
N MET A 59 25.23 -10.97 8.44
CA MET A 59 25.49 -11.02 9.88
C MET A 59 26.50 -12.12 10.24
N GLU A 60 26.37 -13.30 9.65
CA GLU A 60 27.33 -14.40 9.85
C GLU A 60 28.73 -14.02 9.38
N MET A 61 28.86 -13.44 8.18
CA MET A 61 30.13 -12.93 7.67
C MET A 61 30.73 -11.86 8.57
N THR A 62 29.91 -10.91 9.02
CA THR A 62 30.33 -9.85 9.94
C THR A 62 30.82 -10.41 11.27
N TRP A 63 30.12 -11.42 11.78
CA TRP A 63 30.45 -12.00 13.08
C TRP A 63 31.73 -12.84 13.02
N ASN A 64 31.88 -13.68 12.01
CA ASN A 64 32.97 -14.68 11.96
C ASN A 64 34.19 -14.25 11.14
N HIS A 65 34.04 -13.31 10.21
CA HIS A 65 35.08 -12.99 9.23
C HIS A 65 35.47 -11.51 9.17
N TRP A 66 34.83 -10.63 9.96
CA TRP A 66 35.23 -9.21 9.98
C TRP A 66 36.47 -8.99 10.85
N THR A 67 37.63 -8.97 10.17
CA THR A 67 38.95 -8.86 10.79
C THR A 67 39.57 -7.47 10.64
N THR A 68 40.64 -7.24 11.39
CA THR A 68 41.57 -6.10 11.28
C THR A 68 42.99 -6.63 11.31
N LEU A 69 43.91 -5.95 10.63
CA LEU A 69 45.33 -6.26 10.75
C LEU A 69 45.77 -5.85 12.17
N VAL A 70 46.33 -6.79 12.91
CA VAL A 70 46.93 -6.58 14.23
C VAL A 70 48.43 -6.78 14.07
N THR A 71 49.19 -5.78 14.49
CA THR A 71 50.65 -5.85 14.57
C THR A 71 50.98 -6.16 16.02
N ASP A 72 51.58 -7.31 16.26
CA ASP A 72 52.06 -7.65 17.59
C ASP A 72 53.40 -6.93 17.81
N ASP A 73 53.49 -6.20 18.92
CA ASP A 73 54.78 -5.67 19.34
C ASP A 73 55.71 -6.85 19.63
N PRO A 74 56.97 -6.82 19.13
CA PRO A 74 57.91 -7.89 19.38
C PRO A 74 58.07 -8.04 20.90
N LEU A 75 57.67 -9.22 21.42
CA LEU A 75 57.89 -9.55 22.82
C LEU A 75 59.39 -9.39 23.12
N PRO A 76 59.79 -8.82 24.27
CA PRO A 76 61.19 -8.67 24.62
C PRO A 76 61.80 -10.07 24.71
N SER A 77 62.51 -10.48 23.66
CA SER A 77 63.19 -11.75 23.60
C SER A 77 64.32 -11.73 24.63
N SER A 78 64.25 -12.63 25.61
CA SER A 78 65.25 -12.78 26.67
C SER A 78 66.58 -13.37 26.19
N SER A 79 66.81 -13.40 24.88
CA SER A 79 68.04 -13.88 24.24
C SER A 79 68.81 -12.69 23.66
N SER A 80 70.05 -12.52 24.11
CA SER A 80 70.98 -11.42 23.84
C SER A 80 71.51 -11.35 22.39
N SER A 81 70.66 -11.54 21.38
CA SER A 81 71.03 -11.43 19.96
C SER A 81 70.65 -10.06 19.42
N THR A 82 71.65 -9.32 18.93
CA THR A 82 71.68 -7.89 18.59
C THR A 82 70.83 -7.43 17.39
N GLU A 83 69.81 -8.18 16.95
CA GLU A 83 69.00 -7.81 15.77
C GLU A 83 67.48 -7.86 16.08
N PRO A 84 66.74 -6.73 15.91
CA PRO A 84 65.31 -6.70 16.18
C PRO A 84 64.55 -7.51 15.13
N ALA A 85 63.80 -8.53 15.57
CA ALA A 85 62.94 -9.32 14.69
C ALA A 85 61.87 -8.43 14.01
N PRO A 86 61.53 -8.68 12.74
CA PRO A 86 60.49 -7.93 12.06
C PRO A 86 59.13 -8.14 12.75
N PRO A 87 58.27 -7.10 12.83
CA PRO A 87 56.97 -7.23 13.47
C PRO A 87 56.11 -8.27 12.76
N THR A 88 55.52 -9.18 13.53
CA THR A 88 54.59 -10.18 13.01
C THR A 88 53.21 -9.55 12.85
N THR A 89 52.71 -9.48 11.63
CA THR A 89 51.34 -9.02 11.34
C THR A 89 50.41 -10.20 11.14
N HIS A 90 49.29 -10.24 11.86
CA HIS A 90 48.25 -11.27 11.67
C HIS A 90 46.85 -10.63 11.58
N TYR A 91 45.89 -11.33 10.98
CA TYR A 91 44.50 -10.88 10.94
C TYR A 91 43.75 -11.34 12.19
N GLY A 92 43.41 -10.40 13.06
CA GLY A 92 42.60 -10.63 14.26
C GLY A 92 41.14 -10.23 14.02
N LEU A 93 40.20 -10.85 14.74
CA LEU A 93 38.79 -10.42 14.71
C LEU A 93 38.65 -9.03 15.34
N ARG A 94 37.74 -8.21 14.79
CA ARG A 94 37.42 -6.91 15.39
C ARG A 94 36.75 -7.07 16.77
N PRO A 95 36.83 -6.04 17.64
CA PRO A 95 36.15 -6.04 18.93
C PRO A 95 34.68 -6.45 18.81
N THR A 96 34.19 -7.25 19.76
CA THR A 96 32.85 -7.83 19.75
C THR A 96 31.75 -6.77 19.62
N TRP A 97 31.91 -5.60 20.24
CA TRP A 97 30.95 -4.50 20.16
C TRP A 97 30.84 -3.90 18.75
N GLN A 98 31.93 -3.83 17.98
CA GLN A 98 31.91 -3.34 16.60
C GLN A 98 31.12 -4.31 15.73
N ARG A 99 31.43 -5.61 15.83
CA ARG A 99 30.72 -6.68 15.11
C ARG A 99 29.24 -6.70 15.47
N ALA A 100 28.91 -6.62 16.76
CA ALA A 100 27.52 -6.57 17.21
C ALA A 100 26.76 -5.35 16.66
N GLY A 101 27.40 -4.17 16.68
CA GLY A 101 26.83 -2.95 16.10
C GLY A 101 26.56 -3.08 14.61
N LEU A 102 27.49 -3.63 13.83
CA LEU A 102 27.31 -3.82 12.39
C LEU A 102 26.24 -4.89 12.09
N CYS A 103 26.21 -6.00 12.84
CA CYS A 103 25.13 -6.99 12.75
C CYS A 103 23.74 -6.37 13.02
N PHE A 104 23.64 -5.48 14.00
CA PHE A 104 22.39 -4.76 14.29
C PHE A 104 21.96 -3.86 13.12
N VAL A 105 22.91 -3.20 12.45
CA VAL A 105 22.62 -2.43 11.23
C VAL A 105 22.06 -3.32 10.11
N HIS A 106 22.69 -4.46 9.84
CA HIS A 106 22.19 -5.43 8.85
C HIS A 106 20.77 -5.90 9.17
N LEU A 107 20.52 -6.27 10.42
CA LEU A 107 19.19 -6.70 10.87
C LEU A 107 18.14 -5.60 10.70
N THR A 108 18.49 -4.36 11.05
CA THR A 108 17.59 -3.20 10.94
C THR A 108 17.25 -2.89 9.48
N ILE A 109 18.25 -2.91 8.59
CA ILE A 109 18.05 -2.67 7.16
C ILE A 109 17.17 -3.76 6.55
N GLY A 110 17.50 -5.04 6.74
CA GLY A 110 16.71 -6.16 6.20
C GLY A 110 15.27 -6.11 6.71
N THR A 111 15.09 -6.02 8.03
CA THR A 111 13.74 -5.90 8.62
C THR A 111 12.97 -4.69 8.05
N GLY A 112 13.65 -3.55 7.87
CA GLY A 112 13.07 -2.35 7.26
C GLY A 112 12.59 -2.58 5.82
N VAL A 113 13.41 -3.21 4.98
CA VAL A 113 13.06 -3.55 3.59
C VAL A 113 11.89 -4.53 3.56
N GLY A 114 11.92 -5.59 4.36
CA GLY A 114 10.82 -6.55 4.45
C GLY A 114 9.49 -5.92 4.87
N VAL A 115 9.51 -5.04 5.88
CA VAL A 115 8.32 -4.27 6.30
C VAL A 115 7.85 -3.34 5.18
N PHE A 116 8.75 -2.66 4.48
CA PHE A 116 8.40 -1.78 3.38
C PHE A 116 7.68 -2.53 2.24
N VAL A 117 8.22 -3.68 1.80
CA VAL A 117 7.60 -4.53 0.77
C VAL A 117 6.21 -5.01 1.21
N ALA A 118 6.09 -5.47 2.46
CA ALA A 118 4.82 -5.90 3.01
C ALA A 118 3.77 -4.78 3.09
N LEU A 119 4.18 -3.55 3.42
CA LEU A 119 3.30 -2.39 3.43
C LEU A 119 2.92 -1.94 2.02
N ALA A 120 3.87 -1.90 1.09
CA ALA A 120 3.64 -1.55 -0.31
C ALA A 120 2.59 -2.49 -0.92
N GLN A 121 2.74 -3.81 -0.75
CA GLN A 121 1.78 -4.79 -1.29
C GLN A 121 0.36 -4.58 -0.72
N SER A 122 0.23 -4.06 0.50
CA SER A 122 -1.07 -3.83 1.16
C SER A 122 -1.80 -2.58 0.64
N ARG A 123 -1.11 -1.72 -0.14
CA ARG A 123 -1.68 -0.50 -0.71
C ARG A 123 -2.08 -0.63 -2.18
N HIS A 124 -1.57 -1.64 -2.90
CA HIS A 124 -1.95 -1.86 -4.29
C HIS A 124 -3.27 -2.63 -4.39
N ILE A 125 -4.30 -1.98 -4.95
CA ILE A 125 -5.60 -2.59 -5.24
C ILE A 125 -5.47 -3.45 -6.49
N ARG A 126 -5.88 -4.71 -6.38
CA ARG A 126 -5.99 -5.67 -7.50
C ARG A 126 -7.43 -5.89 -7.95
N LEU A 127 -8.40 -5.64 -7.08
CA LEU A 127 -9.82 -5.78 -7.40
C LEU A 127 -10.59 -4.68 -6.69
N LEU A 128 -11.46 -4.00 -7.42
CA LEU A 128 -12.37 -3.00 -6.87
C LEU A 128 -13.76 -3.24 -7.46
N THR A 129 -14.75 -3.29 -6.58
CA THR A 129 -16.16 -3.47 -6.95
C THR A 129 -17.05 -2.67 -6.02
N ILE A 130 -18.15 -2.15 -6.56
CA ILE A 130 -19.15 -1.41 -5.81
C ILE A 130 -20.32 -2.34 -5.58
N VAL A 131 -20.56 -2.66 -4.32
CA VAL A 131 -21.67 -3.51 -3.89
C VAL A 131 -22.89 -2.59 -3.68
N PRO A 132 -23.98 -2.79 -4.42
CA PRO A 132 -25.20 -2.02 -4.21
C PRO A 132 -25.77 -2.29 -2.81
N PRO A 133 -26.50 -1.34 -2.21
CA PRO A 133 -27.21 -1.63 -0.98
C PRO A 133 -28.25 -2.74 -1.24
N PRO A 134 -28.48 -3.65 -0.29
CA PRO A 134 -29.47 -4.70 -0.46
C PRO A 134 -30.85 -4.07 -0.70
N VAL A 135 -31.60 -4.58 -1.68
CA VAL A 135 -32.87 -3.98 -2.14
C VAL A 135 -33.90 -3.85 -1.01
N LYS A 136 -33.86 -4.74 -0.02
CA LYS A 136 -34.72 -4.67 1.17
C LYS A 136 -34.51 -3.36 1.95
N ASP A 137 -33.28 -2.89 2.03
CA ASP A 137 -32.93 -1.62 2.69
C ASP A 137 -33.21 -0.42 1.78
N ALA A 138 -33.20 -0.58 0.47
CA ALA A 138 -33.56 0.49 -0.47
C ALA A 138 -35.06 0.84 -0.38
N ILE A 139 -35.93 -0.17 -0.21
CA ILE A 139 -37.37 0.02 -0.01
C ILE A 139 -37.65 0.59 1.39
N ALA A 140 -37.03 0.01 2.43
CA ALA A 140 -37.14 0.51 3.80
C ALA A 140 -36.58 1.93 3.95
N GLY A 141 -35.51 2.27 3.24
CA GLY A 141 -34.87 3.58 3.27
C GLY A 141 -35.76 4.70 2.74
N LYS A 142 -36.63 4.45 1.74
CA LYS A 142 -37.63 5.43 1.30
C LYS A 142 -38.67 5.71 2.39
N ALA A 143 -39.16 4.66 3.06
CA ALA A 143 -40.10 4.79 4.18
C ALA A 143 -39.44 5.46 5.41
N ALA A 144 -38.22 5.04 5.76
CA ALA A 144 -37.46 5.59 6.88
C ALA A 144 -37.05 7.05 6.65
N ARG A 145 -36.69 7.44 5.41
CA ARG A 145 -36.35 8.84 5.08
C ARG A 145 -37.58 9.75 5.11
N ALA A 146 -38.78 9.22 4.87
CA ALA A 146 -40.04 9.93 5.13
C ALA A 146 -40.30 10.08 6.65
N ALA A 147 -40.05 9.03 7.43
CA ALA A 147 -40.19 9.08 8.89
C ALA A 147 -39.15 10.00 9.58
N ILE A 148 -37.92 10.08 9.06
CA ILE A 148 -36.87 10.97 9.58
C ILE A 148 -37.21 12.45 9.32
N LYS A 149 -37.81 12.78 8.16
CA LYS A 149 -38.30 14.15 7.91
C LYS A 149 -39.38 14.56 8.92
N ASN A 150 -40.22 13.62 9.34
CA ASN A 150 -41.27 13.89 10.33
C ASN A 150 -40.72 14.02 11.76
N SER A 151 -39.67 13.28 12.12
CA SER A 151 -39.06 13.32 13.46
C SER A 151 -38.00 14.41 13.63
N ALA A 152 -37.35 14.88 12.55
CA ALA A 152 -36.46 16.04 12.58
C ALA A 152 -37.20 17.34 12.96
N LYS A 153 -38.51 17.42 12.68
CA LYS A 153 -39.37 18.53 13.12
C LYS A 153 -39.72 18.46 14.62
N ALA A 154 -39.64 17.28 15.24
CA ALA A 154 -39.96 17.05 16.65
C ALA A 154 -38.74 17.16 17.60
N LYS A 155 -37.51 17.04 17.08
CA LYS A 155 -36.29 16.96 17.92
C LYS A 155 -35.57 18.29 18.18
N LEU A 156 -36.10 19.43 17.72
CA LEU A 156 -35.51 20.75 17.99
C LEU A 156 -35.70 21.22 19.45
N GLN A 157 -36.44 20.50 20.30
CA GLN A 157 -36.73 20.92 21.68
C GLN A 157 -35.83 20.31 22.78
N ASN A 158 -34.97 19.33 22.48
CA ASN A 158 -34.19 18.61 23.52
C ASN A 158 -32.67 18.60 23.28
N ALA A 159 -32.14 19.65 22.63
CA ALA A 159 -30.70 19.79 22.38
C ALA A 159 -30.05 20.64 23.49
N SER A 160 -29.91 20.09 24.69
CA SER A 160 -28.99 20.58 25.70
C SER A 160 -28.53 19.38 26.51
N ARG A 161 -27.21 19.25 26.69
CA ARG A 161 -26.55 18.26 27.57
C ARG A 161 -26.27 16.88 26.95
N SER A 162 -25.22 16.79 26.13
CA SER A 162 -24.02 15.99 26.46
C SER A 162 -23.03 16.03 25.30
N LYS A 163 -21.81 16.49 25.58
CA LYS A 163 -20.68 16.53 24.65
C LYS A 163 -19.90 15.22 24.77
N ILE A 164 -20.56 14.10 24.44
CA ILE A 164 -19.92 12.78 24.33
C ILE A 164 -19.68 12.57 22.83
N LEU A 165 -18.44 12.28 22.46
CA LEU A 165 -18.07 11.94 21.09
C LEU A 165 -19.06 10.89 20.56
N PRO A 166 -19.71 11.10 19.40
CA PRO A 166 -20.75 10.20 18.94
C PRO A 166 -20.15 8.80 18.82
N ALA A 167 -20.68 7.88 19.63
CA ALA A 167 -20.46 6.47 19.42
C ALA A 167 -20.76 6.18 17.96
N PHE A 168 -19.78 5.60 17.26
CA PHE A 168 -19.88 5.28 15.85
C PHE A 168 -21.06 4.32 15.67
N GLU A 169 -22.23 4.86 15.36
CA GLU A 169 -23.40 4.04 15.06
C GLU A 169 -23.00 3.14 13.88
N PRO A 170 -23.12 1.81 14.00
CA PRO A 170 -22.84 0.91 12.89
C PRO A 170 -23.71 1.40 11.73
N HIS A 171 -23.07 1.78 10.62
CA HIS A 171 -23.68 2.32 9.42
C HIS A 171 -24.81 1.41 8.90
N THR A 172 -26.00 1.54 9.46
CA THR A 172 -27.27 0.91 9.05
C THR A 172 -28.03 1.80 8.07
N ALA A 173 -27.47 2.96 7.71
CA ALA A 173 -27.92 3.72 6.56
C ALA A 173 -27.48 2.98 5.30
N GLY A 174 -28.35 2.10 4.78
CA GLY A 174 -28.17 1.21 3.62
C GLY A 174 -27.73 1.90 2.31
N GLY A 175 -26.49 2.40 2.30
CA GLY A 175 -25.81 2.95 1.14
C GLY A 175 -24.96 1.89 0.43
N ALA A 176 -24.48 2.22 -0.77
CA ALA A 176 -23.55 1.36 -1.48
C ALA A 176 -22.23 1.20 -0.72
N HIS A 177 -21.59 0.05 -0.86
CA HIS A 177 -20.28 -0.25 -0.29
C HIS A 177 -19.23 -0.42 -1.39
N VAL A 178 -17.99 -0.06 -1.07
CA VAL A 178 -16.82 -0.29 -1.92
C VAL A 178 -16.07 -1.46 -1.34
N PHE A 179 -15.96 -2.54 -2.10
CA PHE A 179 -15.12 -3.68 -1.77
C PHE A 179 -13.82 -3.60 -2.56
N ILE A 180 -12.70 -3.66 -1.83
CA ILE A 180 -11.36 -3.69 -2.40
C ILE A 180 -10.62 -4.96 -1.98
N GLN A 181 -9.87 -5.54 -2.91
CA GLN A 181 -8.85 -6.53 -2.60
C GLN A 181 -7.50 -5.95 -2.97
N THR A 182 -6.53 -6.10 -2.07
CA THR A 182 -5.15 -5.67 -2.31
C THR A 182 -4.29 -6.87 -2.72
N ALA A 183 -3.05 -6.62 -3.16
CA ALA A 183 -2.11 -7.70 -3.45
C ALA A 183 -1.80 -8.57 -2.21
N SER A 184 -1.89 -8.00 -1.00
CA SER A 184 -1.74 -8.77 0.25
C SER A 184 -2.90 -9.74 0.55
N ASN A 185 -4.07 -9.54 -0.07
CA ASN A 185 -5.25 -10.32 0.23
C ASN A 185 -5.26 -11.63 -0.57
N TRP A 186 -5.26 -12.77 0.13
CA TRP A 186 -5.40 -14.09 -0.48
C TRP A 186 -6.87 -14.46 -0.73
N ARG A 187 -7.18 -15.13 -1.85
CA ARG A 187 -8.54 -15.59 -2.25
C ARG A 187 -9.57 -14.46 -2.31
N THR A 188 -10.76 -14.69 -1.76
CA THR A 188 -11.93 -13.79 -1.73
C THR A 188 -11.87 -12.77 -0.59
N ASN A 189 -10.80 -12.76 0.21
CA ASN A 189 -10.65 -11.81 1.30
C ASN A 189 -10.45 -10.38 0.76
N GLY A 190 -11.05 -9.39 1.41
CA GLY A 190 -10.90 -7.99 1.04
C GLY A 190 -11.28 -7.05 2.18
N LEU A 191 -11.36 -5.77 1.86
CA LEU A 191 -11.82 -4.71 2.75
C LEU A 191 -13.10 -4.11 2.14
N SER A 192 -14.11 -3.86 2.96
CA SER A 192 -15.34 -3.21 2.54
C SER A 192 -15.51 -1.90 3.31
N PHE A 193 -15.81 -0.83 2.60
CA PHE A 193 -16.02 0.50 3.16
C PHE A 193 -17.34 1.08 2.65
N PRO A 194 -18.09 1.85 3.46
CA PRO A 194 -19.25 2.57 2.94
C PRO A 194 -18.79 3.58 1.89
N LEU A 195 -19.46 3.62 0.73
CA LEU A 195 -19.07 4.50 -0.38
C LEU A 195 -19.08 5.99 0.03
N SER A 196 -19.94 6.36 0.98
CA SER A 196 -20.01 7.71 1.55
C SER A 196 -18.75 8.13 2.32
N ALA A 197 -17.98 7.17 2.86
CA ALA A 197 -16.69 7.44 3.49
C ALA A 197 -15.52 7.43 2.49
N CYS A 198 -15.77 6.99 1.26
CA CYS A 198 -14.73 6.84 0.26
C CYS A 198 -14.64 8.08 -0.64
N THR A 199 -13.42 8.46 -0.99
CA THR A 199 -13.13 9.50 -1.97
C THR A 199 -12.13 9.00 -2.99
N LEU A 200 -12.50 9.10 -4.27
CA LEU A 200 -11.64 8.75 -5.39
C LEU A 200 -10.84 9.97 -5.83
N ARG A 201 -9.52 9.84 -5.94
CA ARG A 201 -8.59 10.89 -6.36
C ARG A 201 -7.87 10.51 -7.64
N ALA A 202 -7.61 11.50 -8.48
CA ALA A 202 -6.66 11.34 -9.58
C ALA A 202 -5.28 11.03 -8.98
N GLY A 203 -4.54 10.09 -9.59
CA GLY A 203 -3.16 9.83 -9.22
C GLY A 203 -2.21 10.91 -9.73
N ARG A 204 -0.92 10.60 -9.71
CA ARG A 204 0.18 11.40 -10.25
C ARG A 204 0.04 11.59 -11.76
N ASP A 205 -0.42 10.57 -12.46
CA ASP A 205 -0.62 10.57 -13.91
C ASP A 205 -1.96 9.92 -14.31
N ALA A 206 -2.19 9.77 -15.61
CA ALA A 206 -3.41 9.16 -16.13
C ALA A 206 -3.48 7.64 -15.92
N SER A 207 -2.37 7.00 -15.57
CA SER A 207 -2.22 5.56 -15.35
C SER A 207 -2.50 5.13 -13.92
N GLU A 208 -2.72 6.06 -13.00
CA GLU A 208 -3.05 5.73 -11.61
C GLU A 208 -4.20 6.55 -11.04
N MET A 209 -4.94 5.91 -10.13
CA MET A 209 -5.93 6.54 -9.27
C MET A 209 -5.62 6.22 -7.82
N THR A 210 -6.07 7.07 -6.91
CA THR A 210 -5.90 6.86 -5.47
C THR A 210 -7.25 6.81 -4.78
N LEU A 211 -7.52 5.74 -4.05
CA LEU A 211 -8.68 5.64 -3.16
C LEU A 211 -8.28 6.10 -1.75
N ARG A 212 -9.04 7.03 -1.18
CA ARG A 212 -8.90 7.48 0.21
C ARG A 212 -10.19 7.19 0.96
N VAL A 213 -10.07 6.61 2.14
CA VAL A 213 -11.21 6.35 3.04
C VAL A 213 -11.09 7.31 4.23
N ASN A 214 -12.18 8.01 4.57
CA ASN A 214 -12.21 8.91 5.71
C ASN A 214 -11.99 8.12 7.02
N GLY A 215 -11.14 8.62 7.90
CA GLY A 215 -10.78 7.92 9.14
C GLY A 215 -9.66 6.89 8.99
N GLU A 216 -9.34 6.46 7.78
CA GLU A 216 -8.18 5.60 7.50
C GLU A 216 -6.94 6.45 7.19
N ARG A 217 -5.79 6.07 7.75
CA ARG A 217 -4.51 6.76 7.51
C ARG A 217 -3.90 6.40 6.16
N ALA A 218 -4.23 5.22 5.65
CA ALA A 218 -3.67 4.72 4.40
C ALA A 218 -4.46 5.27 3.19
N HIS A 219 -3.72 5.47 2.11
CA HIS A 219 -4.26 5.60 0.76
C HIS A 219 -3.97 4.32 -0.01
N TRP A 220 -4.87 3.97 -0.92
CA TRP A 220 -4.71 2.81 -1.78
C TRP A 220 -4.53 3.24 -3.22
N PHE A 221 -3.56 2.62 -3.89
CA PHE A 221 -3.24 2.87 -5.28
C PHE A 221 -4.03 1.91 -6.16
N ILE A 222 -4.66 2.46 -7.19
CA ILE A 222 -5.40 1.74 -8.23
C ILE A 222 -4.65 1.98 -9.54
N PRO A 223 -3.71 1.11 -9.90
CA PRO A 223 -2.91 1.31 -11.10
C PRO A 223 -3.70 0.76 -12.32
N LEU A 224 -3.90 1.58 -13.32
CA LEU A 224 -4.84 1.35 -14.43
C LEU A 224 -4.22 0.62 -15.63
N ASP A 225 -2.89 0.64 -15.73
CA ASP A 225 -2.16 -0.16 -16.72
C ASP A 225 -2.47 -1.67 -16.55
N GLY A 226 -2.65 -2.40 -17.64
CA GLY A 226 -2.97 -3.83 -17.62
C GLY A 226 -4.26 -4.20 -16.86
N ALA A 227 -5.14 -3.22 -16.60
CA ALA A 227 -6.39 -3.44 -15.89
C ALA A 227 -7.49 -3.97 -16.82
N PHE A 228 -8.37 -4.79 -16.26
CA PHE A 228 -9.54 -5.37 -16.90
C PHE A 228 -10.79 -4.69 -16.33
N LEU A 229 -11.65 -4.16 -17.21
CA LEU A 229 -12.96 -3.63 -16.83
C LEU A 229 -14.00 -4.73 -17.00
N ARG A 230 -14.75 -5.07 -15.94
CA ARG A 230 -15.90 -6.00 -16.02
C ARG A 230 -15.58 -7.29 -16.78
N GLY A 231 -14.38 -7.84 -16.59
CA GLY A 231 -13.94 -9.08 -17.26
C GLY A 231 -13.63 -8.95 -18.75
N GLY A 232 -13.65 -7.74 -19.31
CA GLY A 232 -13.26 -7.46 -20.69
C GLY A 232 -11.76 -7.59 -20.94
N LYS A 233 -11.30 -7.23 -22.15
CA LYS A 233 -9.88 -7.28 -22.52
C LYS A 233 -9.04 -6.32 -21.63
N PRO A 234 -7.79 -6.68 -21.32
CA PRO A 234 -6.91 -5.80 -20.55
C PRO A 234 -6.62 -4.53 -21.33
N ALA A 235 -6.59 -3.39 -20.63
CA ALA A 235 -6.00 -2.16 -21.13
C ALA A 235 -4.48 -2.33 -21.17
N ILE A 236 -3.98 -2.93 -22.24
CA ILE A 236 -2.53 -3.11 -22.44
C ILE A 236 -1.98 -1.81 -23.03
N VAL A 237 -0.98 -1.25 -22.36
CA VAL A 237 -0.03 -0.30 -22.93
C VAL A 237 0.92 -1.11 -23.82
N LYS A 238 0.74 -1.08 -25.14
CA LYS A 238 1.52 -1.90 -26.07
C LYS A 238 2.81 -1.17 -26.44
N GLY A 239 3.84 -1.36 -25.60
CA GLY A 239 5.23 -1.12 -25.96
C GLY A 239 5.66 0.34 -25.96
N SER A 240 6.90 0.56 -25.55
CA SER A 240 7.61 1.82 -25.31
C SER A 240 7.78 2.77 -26.51
N ASN A 241 7.00 2.63 -27.58
CA ASN A 241 6.85 3.70 -28.58
C ASN A 241 5.72 4.64 -28.13
N GLU A 242 5.93 5.18 -26.92
CA GLU A 242 5.17 6.20 -26.24
C GLU A 242 5.17 7.48 -27.05
N ARG A 243 4.02 7.86 -27.64
CA ARG A 243 3.73 9.30 -27.77
C ARG A 243 2.26 9.70 -27.83
N SER A 244 1.30 8.81 -28.06
CA SER A 244 -0.11 9.24 -27.99
C SER A 244 -1.17 8.14 -27.79
N GLY A 245 -0.95 6.93 -28.31
CA GLY A 245 -2.01 5.91 -28.39
C GLY A 245 -2.34 5.19 -27.07
N ASP A 246 -1.33 4.75 -26.34
CA ASP A 246 -1.51 3.90 -25.15
C ASP A 246 -2.23 4.60 -23.98
N SER A 247 -2.23 5.93 -23.98
CA SER A 247 -2.98 6.71 -23.00
C SER A 247 -4.49 6.55 -23.15
N LEU A 248 -5.00 6.20 -24.34
CA LEU A 248 -6.45 6.15 -24.59
C LEU A 248 -7.14 4.97 -23.90
N ALA A 249 -6.55 3.77 -23.95
CA ALA A 249 -7.12 2.58 -23.29
C ALA A 249 -7.17 2.76 -21.76
N VAL A 250 -6.06 3.22 -21.19
CA VAL A 250 -5.93 3.51 -19.76
C VAL A 250 -6.91 4.61 -19.32
N ARG A 251 -7.07 5.67 -20.12
CA ARG A 251 -8.10 6.71 -19.89
C ARG A 251 -9.51 6.14 -19.93
N SER A 252 -9.83 5.26 -20.88
CA SER A 252 -11.14 4.61 -20.96
C SER A 252 -11.46 3.81 -19.68
N VAL A 253 -10.48 3.07 -19.13
CA VAL A 253 -10.62 2.40 -17.82
C VAL A 253 -10.90 3.39 -16.71
N ARG A 254 -10.10 4.45 -16.62
CA ARG A 254 -10.29 5.51 -15.61
C ARG A 254 -11.70 6.08 -15.67
N ASP A 255 -12.13 6.47 -16.86
CA ASP A 255 -13.40 7.16 -17.07
C ASP A 255 -14.58 6.22 -16.79
N ALA A 256 -14.47 4.93 -17.12
CA ALA A 256 -15.45 3.91 -16.75
C ALA A 256 -15.56 3.73 -15.22
N VAL A 257 -14.42 3.66 -14.51
CA VAL A 257 -14.41 3.56 -13.05
C VAL A 257 -15.02 4.81 -12.42
N VAL A 258 -14.67 6.01 -12.89
CA VAL A 258 -15.21 7.28 -12.40
C VAL A 258 -16.72 7.40 -12.70
N LYS A 259 -17.16 6.97 -13.88
CA LYS A 259 -18.58 6.95 -14.26
C LYS A 259 -19.38 6.05 -13.32
N GLU A 260 -18.93 4.83 -13.07
CA GLU A 260 -19.62 3.94 -12.14
C GLU A 260 -19.55 4.48 -10.70
N TRP A 261 -18.41 5.01 -10.27
CA TRP A 261 -18.25 5.61 -8.95
C TRP A 261 -19.25 6.74 -8.69
N THR A 262 -19.39 7.65 -9.65
CA THR A 262 -20.31 8.79 -9.57
C THR A 262 -21.77 8.38 -9.68
N LYS A 263 -22.09 7.34 -10.48
CA LYS A 263 -23.43 6.76 -10.55
C LYS A 263 -23.96 6.33 -9.17
N TRP A 264 -23.10 5.79 -8.32
CA TRP A 264 -23.45 5.39 -6.95
C TRP A 264 -23.35 6.52 -5.92
N GLY A 265 -23.11 7.77 -6.34
CA GLY A 265 -22.99 8.92 -5.46
C GLY A 265 -21.64 9.04 -4.75
N GLY A 266 -20.61 8.35 -5.24
CA GLY A 266 -19.26 8.43 -4.68
C GLY A 266 -18.59 9.80 -4.90
N LYS A 267 -17.88 10.29 -3.88
CA LYS A 267 -17.13 11.55 -3.98
C LYS A 267 -15.86 11.38 -4.82
N LYS A 268 -15.60 12.31 -5.74
CA LYS A 268 -14.33 12.39 -6.48
C LYS A 268 -13.64 13.73 -6.22
N ILE A 269 -12.31 13.73 -6.19
CA ILE A 269 -11.47 14.95 -6.03
C ILE A 269 -10.39 14.92 -7.12
N GLY A 270 -10.06 16.10 -7.68
CA GLY A 270 -9.04 16.26 -8.71
C GLY A 270 -9.64 16.59 -10.08
N VAL A 271 -8.76 16.83 -11.05
CA VAL A 271 -9.14 17.12 -12.44
C VAL A 271 -9.27 15.80 -13.20
N TRP A 272 -10.47 15.52 -13.71
CA TRP A 272 -10.79 14.30 -14.43
C TRP A 272 -11.30 14.69 -15.83
N GLY A 273 -10.40 14.83 -16.81
CA GLY A 273 -10.80 15.20 -18.17
C GLY A 273 -9.65 15.37 -19.15
N HIS A 274 -10.00 15.39 -20.44
CA HIS A 274 -9.08 15.56 -21.57
C HIS A 274 -8.53 16.98 -21.74
N THR A 275 -9.28 17.99 -21.28
CA THR A 275 -9.05 19.40 -21.62
C THR A 275 -8.36 20.20 -20.52
N GLY A 276 -8.27 19.65 -19.30
CA GLY A 276 -7.78 20.37 -18.11
C GLY A 276 -6.40 19.95 -17.63
N VAL A 277 -5.80 18.93 -18.22
CA VAL A 277 -4.42 18.56 -17.96
C VAL A 277 -3.66 18.86 -19.24
N LYS A 278 -3.22 20.12 -19.42
CA LYS A 278 -1.86 20.30 -19.97
C LYS A 278 -1.03 19.37 -19.10
N GLU A 279 -0.60 18.24 -19.67
CA GLU A 279 0.23 17.22 -19.05
C GLU A 279 1.05 17.91 -17.99
N ARG A 280 0.62 17.77 -16.71
CA ARG A 280 1.00 18.70 -15.65
C ARG A 280 2.49 18.80 -15.77
N GLU A 281 2.99 19.98 -16.15
CA GLU A 281 4.40 20.23 -16.25
C GLU A 281 4.96 19.70 -14.94
N VAL A 282 5.65 18.56 -15.02
CA VAL A 282 6.06 17.82 -13.83
C VAL A 282 6.75 18.86 -12.98
N ASP A 283 6.18 19.11 -11.80
CA ASP A 283 6.60 20.22 -10.93
C ASP A 283 8.13 20.19 -10.95
N PRO A 284 8.81 21.25 -11.44
CA PRO A 284 10.21 21.17 -11.84
C PRO A 284 11.12 20.67 -10.71
N ARG A 285 10.67 20.76 -9.46
CA ARG A 285 11.31 20.18 -8.27
C ARG A 285 11.42 18.65 -8.28
N TRP A 286 10.63 17.96 -9.09
CA TRP A 286 10.61 16.50 -9.25
C TRP A 286 11.33 16.01 -10.51
N ARG A 287 11.84 16.92 -11.36
CA ARG A 287 12.63 16.53 -12.56
C ARG A 287 14.00 15.95 -12.20
N SER A 288 14.50 16.17 -10.99
CA SER A 288 15.81 15.69 -10.51
C SER A 288 15.76 14.35 -9.77
N GLY A 289 14.62 13.65 -9.76
CA GLY A 289 14.54 12.29 -9.22
C GLY A 289 15.25 11.27 -10.11
N PRO A 290 15.76 10.14 -9.56
CA PRO A 290 16.57 9.14 -10.27
C PRO A 290 15.86 8.37 -11.40
N VAL A 291 14.64 8.76 -11.78
CA VAL A 291 13.84 8.15 -12.84
C VAL A 291 13.94 8.94 -14.17
N ALA A 292 14.57 10.11 -14.18
CA ALA A 292 14.69 10.95 -15.38
C ALA A 292 16.02 10.81 -16.13
N GLN A 293 16.50 9.58 -16.35
CA GLN A 293 17.55 9.31 -17.34
C GLN A 293 17.18 8.12 -18.24
N GLY A 294 16.11 8.28 -19.00
CA GLY A 294 15.84 7.48 -20.19
C GLY A 294 16.30 8.24 -21.43
N GLY A 295 17.54 7.96 -21.85
CA GLY A 295 18.13 8.12 -23.19
C GLY A 295 17.69 9.28 -24.09
N ARG A 296 18.63 10.20 -24.34
CA ARG A 296 18.76 10.86 -25.65
C ARG A 296 19.27 9.84 -26.68
#